data_AF-A0A524H4F3-F1
#
_entry.id   AF-A0A524H4F3-F1
#
_cell.length_a   1.000
_cell.length_b   1.000
_cell.length_c   1.000
_cell.angle_alpha   90.00
_cell.angle_beta   90.00
_cell.angle_gamma   90.00
#
_symmetry.space_group_name_H-M   'P 1'
#
loop_
_entity.id
_entity.type
_entity.pdbx_description
1 polymer ?
#
loop_
_entity_poly.entity_id
_entity_poly.type
_entity_poly.pdbx_seq_one_letter_code
_entity_poly.pdbx_strand_id
1 'polypeptide(L)'
;MIHIVDDYILLAGSTVAIIWGIVAVCLTPSMVRRTASGDKNLLTSLWLARNLVVVFAGLVVLGVITTLGTENSVAQISSLLAGLTLIVLVLLTAPRACRIMPTVGKIGVLLELLAAILILFGSMII
;
A
#
# COMPACT_ATOMS: atom_id res chain seq x y z
N MET A 1 -17.31 -22.76 -2.65
CA MET A 1 -17.22 -22.12 -1.32
C MET A 1 -15.86 -21.45 -1.06
N ILE A 2 -14.95 -21.42 -2.06
CA ILE A 2 -13.62 -20.76 -1.97
C ILE A 2 -13.74 -19.23 -2.20
N HIS A 3 -14.68 -18.79 -3.04
CA HIS A 3 -14.91 -17.37 -3.40
C HIS A 3 -15.12 -16.38 -2.24
N ILE A 4 -15.65 -16.84 -1.11
CA ILE A 4 -15.87 -15.96 0.04
C ILE A 4 -14.52 -15.52 0.65
N VAL A 5 -13.52 -16.41 0.63
CA VAL A 5 -12.21 -16.17 1.26
C VAL A 5 -11.37 -15.20 0.43
N ASP A 6 -11.47 -15.27 -0.89
CA ASP A 6 -10.69 -14.45 -1.83
C ASP A 6 -11.09 -12.97 -1.76
N ASP A 7 -12.40 -12.72 -1.72
CA ASP A 7 -12.97 -11.38 -1.52
C ASP A 7 -12.51 -10.79 -0.19
N TYR A 8 -12.51 -11.57 0.90
CA TYR A 8 -12.07 -11.07 2.21
C TYR A 8 -10.57 -10.76 2.25
N ILE A 9 -9.73 -11.54 1.57
CA ILE A 9 -8.27 -11.30 1.53
C ILE A 9 -7.98 -10.01 0.77
N LEU A 10 -8.58 -9.82 -0.41
CA LEU A 10 -8.41 -8.60 -1.20
C LEU A 10 -8.99 -7.37 -0.50
N LEU A 11 -10.15 -7.52 0.14
CA LEU A 11 -10.82 -6.44 0.86
C LEU A 11 -10.05 -6.04 2.13
N ALA A 12 -9.49 -7.01 2.85
CA ALA A 12 -8.58 -6.73 3.96
C ALA A 12 -7.30 -6.02 3.49
N GLY A 13 -6.66 -6.53 2.43
CA GLY A 13 -5.44 -5.94 1.88
C GLY A 13 -5.65 -4.50 1.39
N SER A 14 -6.70 -4.25 0.62
CA SER A 14 -7.06 -2.90 0.14
C SER A 14 -7.43 -1.94 1.28
N THR A 15 -8.18 -2.40 2.28
CA THR A 15 -8.54 -1.58 3.44
C THR A 15 -7.31 -1.20 4.27
N VAL A 16 -6.39 -2.14 4.50
CA VAL A 16 -5.12 -1.85 5.19
C VAL A 16 -4.30 -0.85 4.40
N ALA A 17 -4.19 -1.00 3.08
CA ALA A 17 -3.48 -0.05 2.22
C ALA A 17 -4.07 1.36 2.29
N ILE A 18 -5.40 1.49 2.28
CA ILE A 18 -6.08 2.80 2.35
C ILE A 18 -5.89 3.43 3.73
N ILE A 19 -6.27 2.74 4.80
CA ILE A 19 -6.20 3.29 6.17
C ILE A 19 -4.77 3.68 6.48
N TRP A 20 -3.83 2.77 6.22
CA TRP A 20 -2.45 3.02 6.56
C TRP A 20 -1.80 4.05 5.64
N GLY A 21 -2.12 4.06 4.35
CA GLY A 21 -1.67 5.08 3.42
C GLY A 21 -2.11 6.49 3.84
N ILE A 22 -3.36 6.66 4.28
CA ILE A 22 -3.88 7.93 4.81
C ILE A 22 -3.13 8.33 6.08
N VAL A 23 -2.98 7.40 7.05
CA VAL A 23 -2.22 7.64 8.28
C VAL A 23 -0.79 8.05 7.95
N ALA A 24 -0.14 7.38 6.99
CA ALA A 24 1.21 7.68 6.56
C ALA A 24 1.31 9.06 5.90
N VAL A 25 0.37 9.46 5.04
CA VAL A 25 0.29 10.83 4.47
C VAL A 25 0.21 11.87 5.59
N CYS A 26 -0.70 11.68 6.56
CA CYS A 26 -0.87 12.62 7.67
C CYS A 26 0.36 12.71 8.58
N LEU A 27 1.08 11.60 8.79
CA LEU A 27 2.25 11.56 9.67
C LEU A 27 3.54 11.99 8.96
N THR A 28 3.61 11.96 7.63
CA THR A 28 4.81 12.29 6.83
C THR A 28 5.45 13.64 7.22
N PRO A 29 4.72 14.77 7.34
CA PRO A 29 5.31 16.05 7.73
C PRO A 29 5.95 16.04 9.13
N SER A 30 5.35 15.30 10.07
CA SER A 30 5.86 15.19 11.45
C SER A 30 7.12 14.32 11.52
N MET A 31 7.21 13.30 10.68
CA MET A 31 8.33 12.37 10.63
C MET A 31 9.55 13.00 9.95
N VAL A 32 9.37 13.73 8.85
CA VAL A 32 10.47 14.39 8.14
C VAL A 32 11.03 15.60 8.90
N ARG A 33 10.24 16.23 9.78
CA ARG A 33 10.76 17.27 10.70
C ARG A 33 11.82 16.73 11.67
N ARG A 34 11.72 15.46 12.06
CA ARG A 34 12.65 14.79 12.99
C ARG A 34 13.92 14.26 12.33
N THR A 35 13.99 14.28 11.01
CA THR A 35 15.19 13.83 10.27
C THR A 35 16.21 14.96 10.13
N ALA A 36 17.49 14.63 10.34
CA ALA A 36 18.61 15.58 10.34
C ALA A 36 19.07 16.03 8.93
N SER A 37 18.42 15.55 7.86
CA SER A 37 18.85 15.81 6.47
C SER A 37 18.46 17.22 5.99
N GLY A 38 19.33 17.86 5.20
CA GLY A 38 19.11 19.18 4.59
C GLY A 38 17.96 19.22 3.58
N ASP A 39 17.65 18.10 2.91
CA ASP A 39 16.63 18.03 1.85
C ASP A 39 15.24 17.67 2.37
N LYS A 40 14.76 18.35 3.43
CA LYS A 40 13.47 18.03 4.07
C LYS A 40 12.29 18.15 3.12
N ASN A 41 12.31 19.12 2.21
CA ASN A 41 11.20 19.35 1.27
C ASN A 41 11.09 18.24 0.23
N LEU A 42 12.23 17.81 -0.35
CA LEU A 42 12.28 16.77 -1.38
C LEU A 42 11.98 15.39 -0.78
N LEU A 43 12.45 15.14 0.45
CA LEU A 43 12.10 13.93 1.19
C LEU A 43 10.60 13.91 1.50
N THR A 44 10.03 15.01 1.99
CA THR A 44 8.59 15.11 2.30
C THR A 44 7.74 14.84 1.06
N SER A 45 8.04 15.49 -0.08
CA SER A 45 7.27 15.29 -1.31
C SER A 45 7.35 13.85 -1.82
N LEU A 46 8.53 13.23 -1.77
CA LEU A 46 8.72 11.84 -2.20
C LEU A 46 7.92 10.86 -1.32
N TRP A 47 7.95 11.02 0.00
CA TRP A 47 7.20 10.18 0.94
C TRP A 47 5.69 10.38 0.81
N LEU A 48 5.25 11.62 0.59
CA LEU A 48 3.84 11.95 0.43
C LEU A 48 3.31 11.37 -0.89
N ALA A 49 4.06 11.53 -1.99
CA ALA A 49 3.73 10.92 -3.28
C ALA A 49 3.66 9.38 -3.19
N ARG A 50 4.64 8.76 -2.53
CA ARG A 50 4.63 7.32 -2.26
C ARG A 50 3.38 6.87 -1.52
N ASN A 51 3.04 7.52 -0.41
CA ASN A 51 1.89 7.12 0.41
C ASN A 51 0.56 7.37 -0.32
N LEU A 52 0.49 8.40 -1.18
CA LEU A 52 -0.64 8.60 -2.10
C LEU A 52 -0.79 7.46 -3.11
N VAL A 53 0.32 6.94 -3.66
CA VAL A 53 0.29 5.76 -4.54
C VAL A 53 -0.26 4.53 -3.81
N VAL A 54 0.09 4.35 -2.53
CA VAL A 54 -0.44 3.25 -1.71
C VAL A 54 -1.96 3.37 -1.53
N VAL A 55 -2.45 4.56 -1.17
CA VAL A 55 -3.89 4.82 -1.04
C VAL A 55 -4.60 4.58 -2.37
N PHE A 56 -4.04 5.08 -3.47
CA PHE A 56 -4.62 4.93 -4.80
C PHE A 56 -4.71 3.46 -5.22
N ALA A 57 -3.65 2.68 -5.01
CA ALA A 57 -3.66 1.24 -5.30
C ALA A 57 -4.73 0.51 -4.47
N GLY A 58 -4.87 0.84 -3.19
CA GLY A 58 -5.93 0.28 -2.34
C GLY A 58 -7.34 0.64 -2.83
N LEU A 59 -7.56 1.89 -3.23
CA LEU A 59 -8.85 2.35 -3.80
C LEU A 59 -9.17 1.67 -5.13
N VAL A 60 -8.18 1.46 -6.00
CA VAL A 60 -8.37 0.75 -7.27
C VAL A 60 -8.82 -0.68 -7.00
N VAL A 61 -8.13 -1.41 -6.12
CA VAL A 61 -8.49 -2.79 -5.77
C VAL A 61 -9.89 -2.85 -5.18
N LEU A 62 -10.20 -1.99 -4.20
CA LEU A 62 -11.52 -1.95 -3.57
C LEU A 62 -12.64 -1.58 -4.56
N GLY A 63 -12.40 -0.58 -5.41
CA GLY A 63 -13.37 -0.14 -6.43
C GLY A 63 -13.63 -1.21 -7.48
N VAL A 64 -12.58 -1.91 -7.92
CA VAL A 64 -12.70 -3.00 -8.89
C VAL A 64 -13.50 -4.17 -8.30
N ILE A 65 -13.22 -4.57 -7.07
CA ILE A 65 -13.94 -5.69 -6.41
C ILE A 65 -15.42 -5.35 -6.22
N THR A 66 -15.71 -4.13 -5.76
CA THR A 66 -17.09 -3.70 -5.47
C THR A 66 -17.93 -3.45 -6.72
N THR A 67 -17.33 -3.14 -7.87
CA THR A 67 -18.06 -2.82 -9.10
C THR A 67 -18.08 -3.95 -10.14
N LEU A 68 -17.01 -4.71 -10.29
CA LEU A 68 -16.88 -5.75 -11.32
C LEU A 68 -16.99 -7.17 -10.76
N GLY A 69 -16.84 -7.35 -9.44
CA GLY A 69 -16.72 -8.65 -8.81
C GLY A 69 -15.37 -9.32 -9.08
N THR A 70 -14.95 -10.24 -8.21
CA THR A 70 -13.68 -10.96 -8.35
C THR A 70 -13.69 -11.97 -9.49
N GLU A 71 -14.86 -12.39 -9.97
CA GLU A 71 -15.01 -13.35 -11.08
C GLU A 71 -14.57 -12.79 -12.45
N ASN A 72 -14.36 -11.47 -12.54
CA ASN A 72 -14.00 -10.81 -13.79
C ASN A 72 -12.47 -10.83 -14.00
N SER A 73 -12.02 -11.29 -15.18
CA SER A 73 -10.58 -11.29 -15.53
C SER A 73 -9.94 -9.90 -15.47
N VAL A 74 -10.71 -8.83 -15.73
CA VAL A 74 -10.23 -7.45 -15.56
C VAL A 74 -9.95 -7.12 -14.10
N ALA A 75 -10.79 -7.63 -13.19
CA ALA A 75 -10.60 -7.43 -11.76
C ALA A 75 -9.37 -8.17 -11.23
N GLN A 76 -9.15 -9.39 -11.72
CA GLN A 76 -7.95 -10.16 -11.41
C GLN A 76 -6.68 -9.46 -11.92
N ILE A 77 -6.63 -9.04 -13.19
CA ILE A 77 -5.42 -8.42 -13.76
C ILE A 77 -5.10 -7.09 -13.07
N SER A 78 -6.11 -6.25 -12.82
CA SER A 78 -5.91 -4.95 -12.17
C SER A 78 -5.49 -5.08 -10.71
N SER A 79 -6.06 -6.03 -9.95
CA SER A 79 -5.63 -6.30 -8.57
C SER A 79 -4.22 -6.88 -8.49
N LEU A 80 -3.84 -7.74 -9.44
CA LEU A 80 -2.50 -8.31 -9.54
C LEU A 80 -1.46 -7.22 -9.89
N LEU A 81 -1.78 -6.34 -10.83
CA LEU A 81 -0.94 -5.17 -11.16
C LEU A 81 -0.81 -4.20 -9.97
N ALA A 82 -1.90 -3.96 -9.23
CA ALA A 82 -1.87 -3.12 -8.04
C ALA A 82 -0.99 -3.72 -6.93
N GLY A 83 -1.14 -5.03 -6.66
CA GLY A 83 -0.31 -5.77 -5.71
C GLY A 83 1.18 -5.72 -6.08
N LEU A 84 1.51 -5.98 -7.36
CA LEU A 84 2.88 -5.89 -7.86
C LEU A 84 3.46 -4.48 -7.71
N THR A 85 2.68 -3.46 -8.06
CA THR A 85 3.11 -2.06 -7.93
C THR A 85 3.42 -1.71 -6.48
N LEU A 86 2.59 -2.16 -5.53
CA LEU A 86 2.82 -1.98 -4.11
C LEU A 86 4.09 -2.70 -3.63
N ILE A 87 4.34 -3.94 -4.05
CA ILE A 87 5.57 -4.66 -3.69
C ILE A 87 6.81 -3.92 -4.21
N VAL A 88 6.81 -3.50 -5.48
CA VAL A 88 7.93 -2.76 -6.06
C VAL A 88 8.15 -1.45 -5.30
N LEU A 89 7.09 -0.72 -4.99
CA LEU A 89 7.15 0.52 -4.22
C LEU A 89 7.76 0.28 -2.84
N VAL A 90 7.33 -0.76 -2.13
CA VAL A 90 7.84 -1.13 -0.81
C VAL A 90 9.31 -1.52 -0.89
N LEU A 91 9.73 -2.36 -1.85
CA LEU A 91 11.12 -2.78 -2.01
C LEU A 91 12.06 -1.58 -2.28
N LEU A 92 11.63 -0.62 -3.10
CA LEU A 92 12.42 0.57 -3.41
C LEU A 92 12.54 1.54 -2.21
N THR A 93 11.56 1.53 -1.31
CA THR A 93 11.45 2.54 -0.24
C THR A 93 11.80 2.00 1.14
N ALA A 94 11.69 0.69 1.39
CA ALA A 94 11.97 0.05 2.67
C ALA A 94 13.41 0.27 3.18
N PRO A 95 14.47 0.20 2.34
CA PRO A 95 15.84 0.46 2.80
C PRO A 95 16.03 1.90 3.31
N ARG A 96 15.35 2.86 2.66
CA ARG A 96 15.39 4.28 3.03
C ARG A 96 14.55 4.56 4.28
N ALA A 97 13.38 3.96 4.39
CA ALA A 97 12.53 4.05 5.58
C ALA A 97 13.23 3.48 6.82
N CYS A 98 13.81 2.28 6.74
CA CYS A 98 14.42 1.60 7.89
C CYS A 98 15.64 2.34 8.45
N ARG A 99 16.39 3.07 7.62
CA ARG A 99 17.54 3.87 8.05
C ARG A 99 17.16 5.23 8.65
N ILE A 100 16.14 5.88 8.11
CA ILE A 100 15.92 7.32 8.31
C ILE A 100 14.69 7.59 9.20
N MET A 101 13.70 6.69 9.25
CA MET A 101 12.43 6.95 9.93
C MET A 101 12.39 6.49 11.41
N PRO A 102 11.56 7.17 12.23
CA PRO A 102 11.16 6.70 13.55
C PRO A 102 10.37 5.38 13.47
N THR A 103 10.24 4.69 14.60
CA THR A 103 9.59 3.36 14.73
C THR A 103 8.21 3.26 14.06
N VAL A 104 7.40 4.31 14.13
CA VAL A 104 6.07 4.37 13.49
C VAL A 104 6.14 4.21 11.97
N GLY A 105 7.19 4.74 11.33
CA GLY A 105 7.42 4.59 9.90
C GLY A 105 7.82 3.18 9.51
N LYS A 106 8.61 2.52 10.35
CA LYS A 106 9.06 1.14 10.13
C LYS A 106 7.88 0.17 10.19
N ILE A 107 7.01 0.34 11.20
CA ILE A 107 5.76 -0.42 11.31
C ILE A 107 4.89 -0.19 10.07
N GLY A 108 4.88 1.05 9.58
CA GLY A 108 4.08 1.37 8.41
C GLY A 108 4.52 0.69 7.12
N VAL A 109 5.82 0.62 6.88
CA VAL A 109 6.34 -0.13 5.73
C VAL A 109 6.00 -1.62 5.83
N LEU A 110 5.98 -2.20 7.04
CA LEU A 110 5.57 -3.59 7.25
C LEU A 110 4.08 -3.78 6.97
N LEU A 111 3.22 -2.85 7.38
CA LEU A 111 1.77 -2.91 7.11
C LEU A 111 1.47 -2.76 5.63
N GLU A 112 2.19 -1.91 4.92
CA GLU A 112 2.09 -1.79 3.46
C GLU A 112 2.59 -3.04 2.74
N LEU A 113 3.67 -3.65 3.22
CA LEU A 113 4.15 -4.93 2.69
C LEU A 113 3.10 -6.02 2.89
N LEU A 114 2.50 -6.09 4.08
CA LEU A 114 1.42 -7.04 4.39
C LEU A 114 0.22 -6.82 3.48
N ALA A 115 -0.20 -5.56 3.29
CA ALA A 115 -1.28 -5.21 2.37
C ALA A 115 -0.97 -5.64 0.93
N ALA A 116 0.25 -5.40 0.47
CA ALA A 116 0.70 -5.80 -0.86
C ALA A 116 0.67 -7.33 -1.04
N ILE A 117 1.15 -8.09 -0.05
CA ILE A 117 1.11 -9.55 -0.05
C ILE A 117 -0.33 -10.06 -0.05
N LEU A 118 -1.21 -9.49 0.78
CA LEU A 118 -2.62 -9.86 0.83
C LEU A 118 -3.30 -9.61 -0.52
N ILE A 119 -3.10 -8.44 -1.12
CA ILE A 119 -3.67 -8.12 -2.44
C ILE A 119 -3.15 -9.11 -3.51
N LEU A 120 -1.85 -9.38 -3.51
CA LEU A 120 -1.23 -10.23 -4.53
C LEU A 120 -1.66 -11.70 -4.35
N PHE A 121 -1.65 -12.21 -3.12
CA PHE A 121 -2.12 -13.56 -2.82
C PHE A 121 -3.61 -13.72 -3.14
N GLY A 122 -4.46 -12.76 -2.74
CA GLY A 122 -5.88 -12.75 -3.10
C GLY A 122 -6.08 -12.79 -4.61
N SER A 123 -5.30 -12.02 -5.38
CA SER A 123 -5.40 -12.02 -6.85
C SER A 123 -4.95 -13.31 -7.55
N MET A 124 -4.17 -14.17 -6.88
CA MET A 124 -3.70 -15.45 -7.44
C MET A 124 -4.64 -16.63 -7.14
N ILE A 125 -5.56 -16.48 -6.19
CA ILE A 125 -6.50 -17.55 -5.79
C ILE A 125 -7.85 -17.42 -6.52
N ILE A 126 -8.18 -16.22 -6.99
CA ILE A 126 -9.30 -15.93 -7.91
C ILE A 126 -9.13 -16.69 -9.21
#